data_AF-A0A6V8NYX3-F1
#
_entry.id   AF-A0A6V8NYX3-F1
#
_cell.length_a   1.000
_cell.length_b   1.000
_cell.length_c   1.000
_cell.angle_alpha   90.00
_cell.angle_beta   90.00
_cell.angle_gamma   90.00
#
_symmetry.space_group_name_H-M   'P 1'
#
loop_
_entity.id
_entity.type
_entity.pdbx_description
1 polymer ?
#
loop_
_entity_poly.entity_id
_entity_poly.type
_entity_poly.pdbx_seq_one_letter_code
_entity_poly.pdbx_strand_id
1 'polypeptide(L)'
;MKLVSEFRDPQLAAHLIKAMYRTSRRAVSLMEVCGTHTVAISKNGLRQMIPSPISLLSGPGCPVCVTSNRDLDKAIAVARQPGVILATFGDMMRVPGSYSSLSKERAEGCDVRVVYSTMDALRIAEANPHQKVVFYGVGFETTSPTIAASILEAKKRGITNYLVLSVHKLIPPAMKALLDSPA
;
A
#
# COMPACT_ATOMS: atom_id res chain seq x y z
N MET A 1 -22.60 -3.21 -13.51
CA MET A 1 -22.81 -3.44 -12.06
C MET A 1 -23.76 -2.36 -11.55
N LYS A 2 -24.95 -2.73 -11.08
CA LYS A 2 -26.07 -1.81 -10.77
C LYS A 2 -25.68 -0.67 -9.79
N LEU A 3 -24.74 -0.93 -8.88
CA LEU A 3 -24.28 0.03 -7.87
C LEU A 3 -23.20 1.01 -8.35
N VAL A 4 -22.52 0.78 -9.49
CA VAL A 4 -21.39 1.64 -9.91
C VAL A 4 -21.87 2.91 -10.60
N SER A 5 -22.97 2.83 -11.36
CA SER A 5 -23.55 3.98 -12.05
C SER A 5 -24.27 4.93 -11.09
N GLU A 6 -24.97 4.39 -10.09
CA GLU A 6 -25.76 5.17 -9.13
C GLU A 6 -24.88 6.09 -8.25
N PHE A 7 -23.69 5.63 -7.86
CA PHE A 7 -22.73 6.46 -7.10
C PHE A 7 -21.81 7.31 -7.99
N ARG A 8 -21.92 7.20 -9.33
CA ARG A 8 -21.18 8.03 -10.30
C ARG A 8 -22.12 8.96 -11.07
N ASP A 9 -22.97 9.66 -10.32
CA ASP A 9 -23.94 10.61 -10.86
C ASP A 9 -23.48 12.07 -10.62
N PRO A 10 -23.21 12.86 -11.68
CA PRO A 10 -22.83 14.26 -11.55
C PRO A 10 -23.95 15.14 -10.96
N GLN A 11 -25.23 14.78 -11.18
CA GLN A 11 -26.35 15.51 -10.61
C GLN A 11 -26.40 15.32 -9.10
N LEU A 12 -26.24 14.09 -8.62
CA LEU A 12 -26.14 13.81 -7.19
C LEU A 12 -24.96 14.56 -6.55
N ALA A 13 -23.78 14.53 -7.18
CA ALA A 13 -22.60 15.26 -6.70
C ALA A 13 -22.86 16.77 -6.60
N ALA A 14 -23.49 17.38 -7.61
CA ALA A 14 -23.84 18.80 -7.60
C ALA A 14 -24.83 19.16 -6.48
N HIS A 15 -25.80 18.29 -6.19
CA HIS A 15 -26.74 18.48 -5.08
C HIS A 15 -26.01 18.41 -3.73
N LEU A 16 -25.10 17.46 -3.55
CA LEU A 16 -24.30 17.34 -2.32
C LEU A 16 -23.40 18.56 -2.11
N ILE A 17 -22.73 19.05 -3.15
CA ILE A 17 -21.91 20.27 -3.07
C ILE A 17 -22.78 21.46 -2.64
N LYS A 18 -23.95 21.67 -3.28
CA LYS A 18 -24.89 22.73 -2.89
C LYS A 18 -25.32 22.60 -1.43
N ALA A 19 -25.59 21.39 -0.95
CA ALA A 19 -25.93 21.13 0.45
C ALA A 19 -24.76 21.50 1.38
N MET A 20 -23.52 21.16 1.01
CA MET A 20 -22.32 21.52 1.78
C MET A 20 -22.18 23.04 1.91
N TYR A 21 -22.36 23.83 0.84
CA TYR A 21 -22.37 25.31 0.95
C TYR A 21 -23.46 25.82 1.90
N ARG A 22 -24.63 25.16 1.92
CA ARG A 22 -25.75 25.53 2.80
C ARG A 22 -25.54 25.14 4.26
N THR A 23 -24.71 24.15 4.59
CA THR A 23 -24.55 23.65 5.97
C THR A 23 -23.20 23.98 6.60
N SER A 24 -22.16 24.20 5.81
CA SER A 24 -20.81 24.46 6.31
C SER A 24 -20.74 25.86 6.92
N ARG A 25 -20.68 25.93 8.26
CA ARG A 25 -20.62 27.20 9.03
C ARG A 25 -19.39 27.32 9.91
N ARG A 26 -18.66 26.22 10.10
CA ARG A 26 -17.47 26.17 10.97
C ARG A 26 -16.30 25.65 10.16
N ALA A 27 -15.10 26.12 10.53
CA ALA A 27 -13.87 25.57 10.01
C ALA A 27 -13.74 24.11 10.46
N VAL A 28 -13.60 23.18 9.50
CA VAL A 28 -13.43 21.75 9.75
C VAL A 28 -12.34 21.20 8.85
N SER A 29 -11.44 20.41 9.42
CA SER A 29 -10.45 19.64 8.68
C SER A 29 -10.90 18.19 8.58
N LEU A 30 -11.02 17.68 7.36
CA LEU A 30 -11.38 16.29 7.06
C LEU A 30 -10.18 15.57 6.47
N MET A 31 -9.66 14.57 7.18
CA MET A 31 -8.50 13.80 6.72
C MET A 31 -8.95 12.46 6.14
N GLU A 32 -8.53 12.17 4.91
CA GLU A 32 -8.58 10.82 4.36
C GLU A 32 -7.27 10.08 4.59
N VAL A 33 -7.33 8.75 4.68
CA VAL A 33 -6.19 7.86 4.99
C VAL A 33 -6.13 6.71 4.00
N CYS A 34 -6.50 6.97 2.74
CA CYS A 34 -6.52 5.96 1.69
C CYS A 34 -6.07 6.58 0.36
N GLY A 35 -4.98 6.08 -0.20
CA GLY A 35 -4.46 6.58 -1.49
C GLY A 35 -5.51 6.62 -2.61
N THR A 36 -6.47 5.68 -2.62
CA THR A 36 -7.58 5.70 -3.59
C THR A 36 -8.51 6.91 -3.40
N HIS A 37 -8.76 7.34 -2.16
CA HIS A 37 -9.49 8.59 -1.89
C HIS A 37 -8.65 9.81 -2.29
N THR A 38 -7.35 9.83 -2.00
CA THR A 38 -6.45 10.91 -2.47
C THR A 38 -6.55 11.07 -4.00
N VAL A 39 -6.47 9.96 -4.73
CA VAL A 39 -6.60 9.95 -6.20
C VAL A 39 -7.99 10.41 -6.64
N ALA A 40 -9.06 9.94 -5.98
CA ALA A 40 -10.42 10.35 -6.32
C ALA A 40 -10.66 11.86 -6.08
N ILE A 41 -10.15 12.41 -4.98
CA ILE A 41 -10.22 13.83 -4.65
C ILE A 41 -9.49 14.67 -5.71
N SER A 42 -8.26 14.26 -6.06
CA SER A 42 -7.44 14.96 -7.06
C SER A 42 -8.06 14.88 -8.46
N LYS A 43 -8.37 13.66 -8.92
CA LYS A 43 -8.91 13.39 -10.26
C LYS A 43 -10.20 14.15 -10.54
N ASN A 44 -11.06 14.29 -9.53
CA ASN A 44 -12.33 15.00 -9.66
C ASN A 44 -12.23 16.47 -9.25
N GLY A 45 -11.07 17.01 -8.87
CA GLY A 45 -10.95 18.43 -8.48
C GLY A 45 -11.77 18.82 -7.24
N LEU A 46 -12.08 17.86 -6.35
CA LEU A 46 -12.99 18.11 -5.21
C LEU A 46 -12.51 19.23 -4.29
N ARG A 47 -11.19 19.41 -4.15
CA ARG A 47 -10.59 20.49 -3.36
C ARG A 47 -11.03 21.90 -3.80
N GLN A 48 -11.32 22.08 -5.09
CA GLN A 48 -11.77 23.37 -5.63
C GLN A 48 -13.30 23.55 -5.55
N MET A 49 -14.04 22.46 -5.42
CA MET A 49 -15.51 22.47 -5.39
C MET A 49 -16.10 22.58 -3.98
N ILE A 50 -15.35 22.17 -2.97
CA ILE A 50 -15.79 22.15 -1.57
C ILE A 50 -15.73 23.58 -0.99
N PRO A 51 -16.70 23.97 -0.13
CA PRO A 51 -16.74 25.30 0.47
C PRO A 51 -15.53 25.58 1.38
N SER A 52 -15.05 26.83 1.39
CA SER A 52 -13.84 27.28 2.10
C SER A 52 -13.73 26.89 3.58
N PRO A 53 -14.81 26.83 4.40
CA PRO A 53 -14.70 26.36 5.78
C PRO A 53 -14.24 24.90 5.91
N ILE A 54 -14.30 24.10 4.86
CA ILE A 54 -13.86 22.71 4.88
C ILE A 54 -12.48 22.59 4.22
N SER A 55 -11.51 22.08 4.98
CA SER A 55 -10.20 21.70 4.47
C SER A 55 -10.09 20.18 4.33
N LEU A 56 -9.66 19.70 3.16
CA LEU A 56 -9.33 18.30 2.96
C LEU A 56 -7.85 18.05 3.24
N LEU A 57 -7.55 17.12 4.13
CA LEU A 57 -6.19 16.66 4.46
C LEU A 57 -5.96 15.26 3.91
N SER A 58 -4.71 14.97 3.55
CA SER A 58 -4.28 13.63 3.15
C SER A 58 -3.33 13.08 4.20
N GLY A 59 -3.77 12.02 4.87
CA GLY A 59 -3.03 11.33 5.91
C GLY A 59 -2.13 10.22 5.37
N PRO A 60 -1.57 9.37 6.27
CA PRO A 60 -0.64 8.30 5.92
C PRO A 60 -1.33 7.07 5.29
N GLY A 61 -2.04 7.28 4.18
CA GLY A 61 -2.89 6.28 3.50
C GLY A 61 -2.23 5.43 2.42
N CYS A 62 -0.90 5.46 2.32
CA CYS A 62 -0.11 4.75 1.32
C CYS A 62 0.94 3.87 2.02
N PRO A 63 0.78 2.53 2.06
CA PRO A 63 1.67 1.65 2.82
C PRO A 63 3.11 1.66 2.29
N VAL A 64 3.27 1.87 0.98
CA VAL A 64 4.55 2.06 0.30
C VAL A 64 5.23 3.34 0.78
N CYS A 65 4.50 4.46 0.75
CA CYS A 65 5.02 5.79 1.07
C CYS A 65 5.46 5.93 2.53
N VAL A 66 4.84 5.16 3.43
CA VAL A 66 5.18 5.16 4.86
C VAL A 66 6.14 4.02 5.24
N THR A 67 6.68 3.29 4.27
CA THR A 67 7.68 2.25 4.53
C THR A 67 9.01 2.91 4.86
N SER A 68 9.60 2.54 6.00
CA SER A 68 10.84 3.13 6.48
C SER A 68 12.03 2.67 5.64
N ASN A 69 13.06 3.51 5.51
CA ASN A 69 14.33 3.12 4.89
C ASN A 69 14.89 1.85 5.55
N ARG A 70 14.77 1.74 6.88
CA ARG A 70 15.19 0.56 7.64
C ARG A 70 14.53 -0.73 7.14
N ASP A 71 13.25 -0.69 6.80
CA ASP A 71 12.53 -1.88 6.31
C ASP A 71 12.93 -2.23 4.88
N LEU A 72 13.12 -1.23 4.03
CA LEU A 72 13.60 -1.43 2.67
C LEU A 72 15.06 -1.94 2.64
N ASP A 73 15.91 -1.43 3.53
CA ASP A 73 17.30 -1.86 3.67
C ASP A 73 17.37 -3.34 4.08
N LYS A 74 16.44 -3.83 4.92
CA LYS A 74 16.32 -5.27 5.20
C LYS A 74 15.97 -6.06 3.94
N ALA A 75 15.03 -5.58 3.12
CA ALA A 75 14.66 -6.24 1.87
C ALA A 75 15.83 -6.28 0.88
N ILE A 76 16.61 -5.19 0.78
CA ILE A 76 17.85 -5.12 -0.01
C ILE A 76 18.87 -6.14 0.52
N ALA A 77 19.10 -6.19 1.83
CA ALA A 77 20.03 -7.15 2.43
C ALA A 77 19.61 -8.61 2.18
N VAL A 78 18.29 -8.88 2.16
CA VAL A 78 17.72 -10.19 1.79
C VAL A 78 17.94 -10.49 0.31
N ALA A 79 17.71 -9.53 -0.59
CA ALA A 79 17.90 -9.72 -2.03
C ALA A 79 19.34 -10.06 -2.42
N ARG A 80 20.31 -9.54 -1.65
CA ARG A 80 21.75 -9.81 -1.84
C ARG A 80 22.19 -11.19 -1.35
N GLN A 81 21.34 -11.94 -0.65
CA GLN A 81 21.73 -13.27 -0.16
C GLN A 81 21.82 -14.27 -1.32
N PRO A 82 22.86 -15.11 -1.37
CA PRO A 82 22.94 -16.18 -2.36
C PRO A 82 21.74 -17.13 -2.30
N GLY A 83 21.22 -17.52 -3.46
CA GLY A 83 20.09 -18.45 -3.56
C GLY A 83 18.75 -17.88 -3.10
N VAL A 84 18.61 -16.55 -2.98
CA VAL A 84 17.35 -15.87 -2.67
C VAL A 84 16.73 -15.27 -3.93
N ILE A 85 15.42 -15.43 -4.06
CA ILE A 85 14.56 -14.66 -4.97
C ILE A 85 13.71 -13.73 -4.11
N LEU A 86 13.88 -12.42 -4.26
CA LEU A 86 13.03 -11.45 -3.60
C LEU A 86 11.81 -11.16 -4.49
N ALA A 87 10.61 -11.51 -4.04
CA ALA A 87 9.36 -11.17 -4.71
C ALA A 87 8.73 -9.92 -4.08
N THR A 88 8.30 -8.96 -4.89
CA THR A 88 7.72 -7.69 -4.41
C THR A 88 6.63 -7.17 -5.35
N PHE A 89 5.73 -6.34 -4.84
CA PHE A 89 4.86 -5.53 -5.71
C PHE A 89 5.68 -4.47 -6.46
N GLY A 90 5.18 -4.06 -7.63
CA GLY A 90 5.91 -3.19 -8.55
C GLY A 90 6.12 -1.76 -8.05
N ASP A 91 5.22 -1.27 -7.20
CA ASP A 91 5.31 0.03 -6.54
C ASP A 91 6.50 0.16 -5.60
N MET A 92 6.96 -0.94 -4.99
CA MET A 92 8.14 -0.97 -4.14
C MET A 92 9.47 -0.92 -4.91
N MET A 93 9.49 -1.17 -6.23
CA MET A 93 10.75 -1.32 -6.98
C MET A 93 11.62 -0.06 -6.95
N ARG A 94 11.00 1.11 -6.97
CA ARG A 94 11.69 2.40 -7.08
C ARG A 94 11.75 3.18 -5.76
N VAL A 95 11.24 2.61 -4.68
CA VAL A 95 11.33 3.26 -3.36
C VAL A 95 12.81 3.34 -2.98
N PRO A 96 13.31 4.52 -2.56
CA PRO A 96 14.69 4.67 -2.14
C PRO A 96 14.89 4.09 -0.73
N GLY A 97 15.90 3.23 -0.59
CA GLY A 97 16.46 2.85 0.70
C GLY A 97 17.53 3.86 1.13
N SER A 98 18.32 3.52 2.16
CA SER A 98 19.37 4.43 2.64
C SER A 98 20.48 4.65 1.60
N TYR A 99 20.79 3.63 0.78
CA TYR A 99 21.91 3.66 -0.17
C TYR A 99 21.59 3.09 -1.56
N SER A 100 20.42 2.46 -1.74
CA SER A 100 20.05 1.77 -2.98
C SER A 100 18.52 1.66 -3.15
N SER A 101 18.05 0.92 -4.13
CA SER A 101 16.64 0.56 -4.34
C SER A 101 16.54 -0.84 -4.95
N LEU A 102 15.38 -1.49 -4.85
CA LEU A 102 15.18 -2.83 -5.41
C LEU A 102 15.42 -2.88 -6.92
N SER A 103 15.10 -1.80 -7.65
CA SER A 103 15.43 -1.69 -9.08
C SER A 103 16.93 -1.63 -9.34
N LYS A 104 17.69 -0.96 -8.46
CA LYS A 104 19.16 -0.88 -8.58
C LYS A 104 19.80 -2.22 -8.24
N GLU A 105 19.38 -2.87 -7.16
CA GLU A 105 19.85 -4.22 -6.80
C GLU A 105 19.58 -5.25 -7.90
N ARG A 106 18.40 -5.16 -8.54
CA ARG A 106 18.08 -6.01 -9.70
C ARG A 106 19.04 -5.77 -10.87
N ALA A 107 19.39 -4.51 -11.15
CA ALA A 107 20.34 -4.18 -12.20
C ALA A 107 21.77 -4.64 -11.85
N GLU A 108 22.10 -4.72 -10.56
CA GLU A 108 23.37 -5.23 -10.03
C GLU A 108 23.41 -6.77 -9.94
N GLY A 109 22.35 -7.47 -10.37
CA GLY A 109 22.31 -8.93 -10.51
C GLY A 109 21.54 -9.68 -9.44
N CYS A 110 20.91 -9.00 -8.47
CA CYS A 110 20.03 -9.66 -7.51
C CYS A 110 18.75 -10.17 -8.21
N ASP A 111 18.28 -11.36 -7.85
CA ASP A 111 17.02 -11.91 -8.39
C ASP A 111 15.81 -11.29 -7.68
N VAL A 112 15.39 -10.12 -8.16
CA VAL A 112 14.21 -9.40 -7.69
C VAL A 112 13.10 -9.50 -8.73
N ARG A 113 11.97 -10.10 -8.35
CA ARG A 113 10.82 -10.35 -9.24
C ARG A 113 9.60 -9.54 -8.82
N VAL A 114 9.01 -8.85 -9.79
CA VAL A 114 7.74 -8.14 -9.60
C VAL A 114 6.58 -9.13 -9.72
N VAL A 115 5.68 -9.10 -8.74
CA VAL A 115 4.46 -9.91 -8.71
C VAL A 115 3.22 -9.03 -8.60
N TYR A 116 2.07 -9.55 -9.02
CA TYR A 116 0.77 -8.87 -8.91
C TYR A 116 -0.09 -9.44 -7.78
N SER A 117 0.25 -10.64 -7.30
CA SER A 117 -0.41 -11.26 -6.16
C SER A 117 0.56 -12.02 -5.27
N THR A 118 0.15 -12.28 -4.04
CA THR A 118 0.89 -13.13 -3.09
C THR A 118 0.99 -14.58 -3.58
N MET A 119 -0.02 -15.03 -4.34
CA MET A 119 -0.04 -16.34 -4.98
C MET A 119 0.97 -16.47 -6.12
N ASP A 120 1.32 -15.37 -6.80
CA ASP A 120 2.38 -15.38 -7.81
C ASP A 120 3.74 -15.68 -7.14
N ALA A 121 4.00 -15.04 -5.99
CA ALA A 121 5.21 -15.31 -5.22
C ALA A 121 5.27 -16.76 -4.71
N LEU A 122 4.13 -17.31 -4.29
CA LEU A 122 4.05 -18.72 -3.91
C LEU A 122 4.33 -19.66 -5.08
N ARG A 123 3.82 -19.36 -6.28
CA ARG A 123 4.12 -20.12 -7.51
C ARG A 123 5.60 -20.04 -7.89
N ILE A 124 6.25 -18.89 -7.67
CA ILE A 124 7.70 -18.77 -7.84
C ILE A 124 8.43 -19.70 -6.86
N ALA A 125 7.99 -19.81 -5.61
CA ALA A 125 8.59 -20.73 -4.64
C ALA A 125 8.49 -22.20 -5.08
N GLU A 126 7.31 -22.62 -5.52
CA GLU A 126 7.09 -23.97 -6.04
C GLU A 126 7.96 -24.30 -7.25
N ALA A 127 8.13 -23.34 -8.17
CA ALA A 127 8.95 -23.54 -9.37
C ALA A 127 10.47 -23.50 -9.11
N ASN A 128 10.92 -23.06 -7.93
CA ASN A 128 12.34 -22.88 -7.59
C ASN A 128 12.68 -23.56 -6.25
N PRO A 129 12.54 -24.90 -6.12
CA PRO A 129 12.61 -25.61 -4.84
C PRO A 129 13.99 -25.51 -4.14
N HIS A 130 15.05 -25.19 -4.89
CA HIS A 130 16.41 -25.04 -4.37
C HIS A 130 16.76 -23.60 -3.97
N GLN A 131 15.84 -22.65 -4.15
CA GLN A 131 16.02 -21.24 -3.79
C GLN A 131 15.00 -20.84 -2.72
N LYS A 132 15.39 -19.91 -1.85
CA LYS A 132 14.47 -19.28 -0.91
C LYS A 132 13.72 -18.16 -1.61
N VAL A 133 12.40 -18.21 -1.63
CA VAL A 133 11.58 -17.13 -2.17
C VAL A 133 11.05 -16.31 -1.02
N VAL A 134 11.55 -15.08 -0.90
CA VAL A 134 11.12 -14.15 0.15
C VAL A 134 10.18 -13.13 -0.47
N PHE A 135 8.92 -13.16 -0.06
CA PHE A 135 7.95 -12.14 -0.43
C PHE A 135 8.06 -10.93 0.51
N TYR A 136 8.23 -9.73 -0.05
CA TYR A 136 8.28 -8.51 0.72
C TYR A 136 6.87 -8.04 1.11
N GLY A 137 6.46 -8.39 2.32
CA GLY A 137 5.11 -8.18 2.85
C GLY A 137 4.87 -6.74 3.31
N VAL A 138 4.71 -5.83 2.35
CA VAL A 138 4.27 -4.43 2.59
C VAL A 138 2.76 -4.34 2.43
N GLY A 139 2.08 -3.63 3.33
CA GLY A 139 0.65 -3.37 3.20
C GLY A 139 -0.02 -3.02 4.52
N PHE A 140 -1.26 -2.55 4.38
CA PHE A 140 -2.19 -2.32 5.50
C PHE A 140 -3.12 -3.52 5.69
N GLU A 141 -4.14 -3.37 6.52
CA GLU A 141 -5.13 -4.38 6.87
C GLU A 141 -5.85 -4.99 5.66
N THR A 142 -5.90 -4.30 4.52
CA THR A 142 -6.49 -4.81 3.28
C THR A 142 -5.58 -5.79 2.54
N THR A 143 -4.26 -5.69 2.73
CA THR A 143 -3.26 -6.54 2.06
C THR A 143 -2.81 -7.68 2.98
N SER A 144 -2.73 -7.46 4.30
CA SER A 144 -2.25 -8.49 5.24
C SER A 144 -3.02 -9.82 5.17
N PRO A 145 -4.35 -9.88 4.99
CA PRO A 145 -5.09 -11.13 4.88
C PRO A 145 -4.70 -11.97 3.66
N THR A 146 -4.40 -11.35 2.52
CA THR A 146 -4.02 -12.09 1.30
C THR A 146 -2.60 -12.67 1.41
N ILE A 147 -1.75 -12.06 2.24
CA ILE A 147 -0.41 -12.53 2.57
C ILE A 147 -0.48 -13.65 3.61
N ALA A 148 -1.35 -13.52 4.63
CA ALA A 148 -1.62 -14.61 5.55
C ALA A 148 -2.17 -15.85 4.81
N ALA A 149 -3.06 -15.64 3.85
CA ALA A 149 -3.60 -16.72 3.02
C ALA A 149 -2.51 -17.44 2.21
N SER A 150 -1.50 -16.74 1.65
CA SER A 150 -0.42 -17.40 0.92
C SER A 150 0.48 -18.24 1.84
N ILE A 151 0.68 -17.83 3.09
CA ILE A 151 1.42 -18.63 4.09
C ILE A 151 0.64 -19.92 4.42
N LEU A 152 -0.67 -19.81 4.64
CA LEU A 152 -1.52 -20.98 4.90
C LEU A 152 -1.54 -21.94 3.71
N GLU A 153 -1.60 -21.41 2.50
CA GLU A 153 -1.57 -22.22 1.28
C GLU A 153 -0.20 -22.88 1.06
N ALA A 154 0.91 -22.18 1.35
CA ALA A 154 2.24 -22.77 1.33
C ALA A 154 2.34 -23.97 2.29
N LYS A 155 1.83 -23.82 3.52
CA LYS A 155 1.76 -24.90 4.51
C LYS A 155 0.92 -26.08 4.01
N LYS A 156 -0.27 -25.80 3.46
CA LYS A 156 -1.18 -26.82 2.94
C LYS A 156 -0.55 -27.64 1.79
N ARG A 157 0.24 -26.99 0.94
CA ARG A 157 0.92 -27.59 -0.21
C ARG A 157 2.30 -28.18 0.11
N GLY A 158 2.78 -28.04 1.34
CA GLY A 158 4.12 -28.50 1.73
C GLY A 158 5.28 -27.70 1.12
N ILE A 159 5.03 -26.46 0.70
CA ILE A 159 6.05 -25.56 0.13
C ILE A 159 6.85 -24.94 1.29
N THR A 160 8.09 -25.39 1.48
CA THR A 160 8.93 -25.01 2.63
C THR A 160 9.90 -23.85 2.37
N ASN A 161 10.08 -23.47 1.10
CA ASN A 161 11.01 -22.43 0.67
C ASN A 161 10.35 -21.05 0.45
N TYR A 162 9.05 -20.92 0.75
CA TYR A 162 8.33 -19.65 0.72
C TYR A 162 8.40 -18.94 2.08
N LEU A 163 8.96 -17.74 2.10
CA LEU A 163 9.10 -16.91 3.30
C LEU A 163 8.47 -15.54 3.07
N VAL A 164 8.05 -14.88 4.15
CA VAL A 164 7.50 -13.52 4.11
C VAL A 164 8.32 -12.60 5.01
N LEU A 165 8.88 -11.54 4.43
CA LEU A 165 9.44 -10.42 5.20
C LEU A 165 8.29 -9.48 5.56
N SER A 166 7.71 -9.68 6.74
CA SER A 166 6.55 -8.90 7.21
C SER A 166 6.94 -7.50 7.67
N VAL A 167 6.44 -6.49 6.97
CA VAL A 167 6.57 -5.06 7.33
C VAL A 167 5.21 -4.35 7.29
N HIS A 168 4.16 -5.11 7.60
CA HIS A 168 2.77 -4.67 7.71
C HIS A 168 2.61 -3.54 8.71
N LYS A 169 1.62 -2.69 8.44
CA LYS A 169 1.30 -1.52 9.24
C LYS A 169 -0.20 -1.48 9.51
N LEU A 170 -0.57 -0.85 10.61
CA LEU A 170 -1.96 -0.65 11.00
C LEU A 170 -2.29 0.83 10.91
N ILE A 171 -3.46 1.16 10.34
CA ILE A 171 -3.95 2.53 10.23
C ILE A 171 -4.38 3.09 11.60
N PRO A 172 -5.19 2.40 12.43
CA PRO A 172 -5.68 2.99 13.67
C PRO A 172 -4.58 3.48 14.63
N PRO A 173 -3.47 2.74 14.86
CA PRO A 173 -2.37 3.23 15.67
C PRO A 173 -1.67 4.46 15.08
N ALA A 174 -1.51 4.53 13.76
CA ALA A 174 -0.92 5.70 13.09
C ALA A 174 -1.81 6.94 13.27
N MET A 175 -3.13 6.77 13.16
CA MET A 175 -4.09 7.85 13.39
C MET A 175 -4.10 8.32 14.84
N LYS A 176 -4.04 7.39 15.79
CA LYS A 176 -3.92 7.74 17.20
C LYS A 176 -2.64 8.55 17.46
N ALA A 177 -1.50 8.12 16.91
CA ALA A 177 -0.25 8.85 17.06
C ALA A 177 -0.32 10.28 16.50
N LEU A 178 -1.00 10.48 15.35
CA LEU A 178 -1.23 11.82 14.80
C LEU A 178 -2.14 12.69 15.68
N LEU A 179 -3.17 12.11 16.29
CA LEU A 179 -4.09 12.83 17.18
C LEU A 179 -3.46 13.17 18.53
N ASP A 180 -2.59 12.29 19.03
CA ASP A 180 -1.88 12.46 20.30
C ASP A 180 -0.63 13.36 20.16
N SER A 181 -0.20 13.65 18.92
CA SER A 181 0.94 14.54 18.66
C SER A 181 0.56 15.99 18.96
N PRO A 182 1.32 16.72 19.79
CA PRO A 182 1.08 18.14 20.02
C PRO A 182 1.19 18.92 18.71
N ALA A 183 0.32 19.93 18.57
CA ALA A 183 0.30 20.84 17.43
C ALA A 183 1.57 21.69 17.32
#